data_AF-A0A182IS62-F1
#
_entry.id   AF-A0A182IS62-F1
#
_cell.length_a   1.000
_cell.length_b   1.000
_cell.length_c   1.000
_cell.angle_alpha   90.00
_cell.angle_beta   90.00
_cell.angle_gamma   90.00
#
_symmetry.space_group_name_H-M   'P 1'
#
loop_
_entity.id
_entity.type
_entity.pdbx_description
1 polymer ?
#
loop_
_entity_poly.entity_id
_entity_poly.type
_entity_poly.pdbx_seq_one_letter_code
_entity_poly.pdbx_strand_id
1 'polypeptide(L)'
;MASEHPEGDLSEISSLTDSSDEGKKVVEEVVETVEEADKPAYSEEDLETLVGFIRGMIILFDYDDEDFNEEVAEVIKLWLTDANNPLLFIFYDGNRLTASLAFPLCPVNDLMYFMREQEQLFSALDRFHDDILFGTLHGDIEGSLLVLLEQVYGPMILANVDWSENVKANVINGFNAFMTYLTELHYKLSGFTLLYVPREGSDMEVQEVVINRSMIKRLEAVVIDWTGQIRATLSDTQHFVPDDLVCPSDEYSFWLYRR
;
A
#
# COMPACT_ATOMS: atom_id res chain seq x y z
N MET A 1 -10.14 -38.13 -51.72
CA MET A 1 -9.30 -37.15 -50.99
C MET A 1 -9.66 -37.27 -49.53
N ALA A 2 -8.64 -37.59 -48.70
CA ALA A 2 -8.45 -37.49 -47.24
C ALA A 2 -9.65 -37.17 -46.32
N SER A 3 -9.77 -37.68 -45.09
CA SER A 3 -8.99 -38.66 -44.29
C SER A 3 -9.77 -38.89 -42.98
N GLU A 4 -9.71 -40.12 -42.47
CA GLU A 4 -10.22 -40.57 -41.16
C GLU A 4 -9.19 -40.28 -40.04
N HIS A 5 -9.68 -40.19 -38.79
CA HIS A 5 -8.94 -40.42 -37.53
C HIS A 5 -8.53 -41.91 -37.42
N PRO A 6 -7.50 -42.34 -36.63
CA PRO A 6 -7.51 -42.24 -35.16
C PRO A 6 -6.15 -42.26 -34.38
N GLU A 7 -6.31 -42.10 -33.06
CA GLU A 7 -5.56 -42.58 -31.87
C GLU A 7 -4.27 -43.43 -32.00
N GLY A 8 -3.37 -43.28 -31.01
CA GLY A 8 -2.63 -44.43 -30.47
C GLY A 8 -1.14 -44.20 -30.17
N ASP A 9 -0.83 -44.27 -28.88
CA ASP A 9 0.48 -44.23 -28.21
C ASP A 9 1.44 -45.39 -28.58
N LEU A 10 2.70 -45.29 -28.15
CA LEU A 10 3.70 -46.34 -27.86
C LEU A 10 5.02 -46.32 -28.66
N SER A 11 6.08 -46.12 -27.88
CA SER A 11 7.38 -46.80 -27.94
C SER A 11 8.28 -46.57 -29.17
N GLU A 12 9.27 -45.69 -29.01
CA GLU A 12 10.61 -45.97 -29.52
C GLU A 12 11.61 -45.87 -28.35
N ILE A 13 11.93 -47.05 -27.82
CA ILE A 13 13.09 -47.32 -26.98
C ILE A 13 14.13 -47.96 -27.91
N SER A 14 15.41 -47.78 -27.59
CA SER A 14 16.61 -48.42 -28.17
C SER A 14 17.27 -47.58 -29.26
N SER A 15 18.55 -47.29 -29.27
CA SER A 15 19.67 -47.65 -28.40
C SER A 15 20.92 -47.06 -29.05
N LEU A 16 21.64 -46.17 -28.38
CA LEU A 16 23.06 -45.96 -28.65
C LEU A 16 23.75 -45.57 -27.34
N THR A 17 24.19 -46.59 -26.61
CA THR A 17 25.26 -46.46 -25.61
C THR A 17 26.58 -46.76 -26.32
N ASP A 18 27.59 -45.91 -26.16
CA ASP A 18 28.81 -46.22 -25.40
C ASP A 18 29.98 -45.31 -25.81
N SER A 19 30.49 -44.53 -24.86
CA SER A 19 31.93 -44.31 -24.66
C SER A 19 32.14 -43.38 -23.47
N SER A 20 32.63 -43.97 -22.39
CA SER A 20 33.10 -43.35 -21.16
C SER A 20 34.19 -42.28 -21.40
N ASP A 21 34.07 -41.12 -20.77
CA ASP A 21 35.21 -40.28 -20.38
C ASP A 21 34.93 -39.66 -19.00
N GLU A 22 35.69 -40.10 -17.99
CA GLU A 22 35.59 -39.63 -16.62
C GLU A 22 36.23 -38.23 -16.50
N GLY A 23 35.41 -37.20 -16.69
CA GLY A 23 35.74 -35.83 -16.28
C GLY A 23 34.92 -35.44 -15.05
N LYS A 24 35.53 -35.51 -13.86
CA LYS A 24 34.99 -34.95 -12.62
C LYS A 24 34.70 -33.44 -12.83
N LYS A 25 33.46 -33.07 -13.13
CA LYS A 25 32.99 -31.68 -13.05
C LYS A 25 32.78 -31.36 -11.58
N VAL A 26 33.75 -30.66 -11.00
CA VAL A 26 33.55 -29.90 -9.77
C VAL A 26 32.49 -28.85 -10.10
N VAL A 27 31.31 -28.99 -9.52
CA VAL A 27 30.32 -27.92 -9.50
C VAL A 27 30.89 -26.88 -8.54
N GLU A 28 31.45 -25.80 -9.06
CA GLU A 28 31.68 -24.60 -8.26
C GLU A 28 30.30 -24.10 -7.83
N GLU A 29 29.96 -24.42 -6.59
CA GLU A 29 28.92 -23.75 -5.84
C GLU A 29 29.37 -22.30 -5.71
N VAL A 30 28.81 -21.45 -6.58
CA VAL A 30 28.93 -20.00 -6.44
C VAL A 30 28.17 -19.65 -5.17
N VAL A 31 28.88 -19.69 -4.04
CA VAL A 31 28.45 -19.02 -2.82
C VAL A 31 28.37 -17.55 -3.21
N GLU A 32 27.16 -17.05 -3.41
CA GLU A 32 26.92 -15.61 -3.36
C GLU A 32 27.44 -15.15 -2.00
N THR A 33 28.65 -14.60 -2.00
CA THR A 33 29.14 -13.81 -0.89
C THR A 33 28.18 -12.63 -0.81
N VAL A 34 27.20 -12.72 0.09
CA VAL A 34 26.47 -11.55 0.56
C VAL A 34 27.57 -10.59 1.01
N GLU A 35 27.81 -9.54 0.24
CA GLU A 35 28.67 -8.46 0.67
C GLU A 35 28.05 -7.96 1.99
N GLU A 36 28.70 -8.25 3.12
CA GLU A 36 28.33 -7.65 4.40
C GLU A 36 28.48 -6.14 4.20
N ALA A 37 27.37 -5.46 3.92
CA ALA A 37 27.30 -4.02 3.92
C ALA A 37 27.96 -3.53 5.22
N ASP A 38 28.90 -2.60 5.09
CA ASP A 38 29.65 -2.03 6.20
C ASP A 38 28.66 -1.65 7.31
N LYS A 39 28.70 -2.37 8.44
CA LYS A 39 27.83 -2.08 9.58
C LYS A 39 28.14 -0.64 10.02
N PRO A 40 27.18 0.30 9.98
CA PRO A 40 27.42 1.64 10.47
C PRO A 40 27.91 1.58 11.92
N ALA A 41 29.15 2.04 12.12
CA ALA A 41 29.76 2.11 13.43
C ALA A 41 29.32 3.40 14.14
N TYR A 42 28.12 3.37 14.74
CA TYR A 42 27.72 4.40 15.70
C TYR A 42 28.49 4.20 17.01
N SER A 43 28.86 5.30 17.68
CA SER A 43 29.23 5.19 19.09
C SER A 43 27.99 4.84 19.93
N GLU A 44 28.17 4.29 21.12
CA GLU A 44 27.04 4.00 22.03
C GLU A 44 26.24 5.28 22.35
N GLU A 45 26.92 6.44 22.48
CA GLU A 45 26.28 7.73 22.76
C GLU A 45 25.45 8.24 21.56
N ASP A 46 25.96 8.09 20.34
CA ASP A 46 25.24 8.47 19.12
C ASP A 46 24.01 7.58 18.92
N LEU A 47 24.16 6.27 19.17
CA LEU A 47 23.08 5.31 19.02
C LEU A 47 21.94 5.59 20.01
N GLU A 48 22.26 5.88 21.27
CA GLU A 48 21.28 6.26 22.29
C GLU A 48 20.56 7.56 21.92
N THR A 49 21.29 8.51 21.34
CA THR A 49 20.72 9.78 20.85
C THR A 49 19.73 9.54 19.70
N LEU A 50 20.07 8.69 18.73
CA LEU A 50 19.20 8.33 17.60
C LEU A 50 17.94 7.59 18.06
N VAL A 51 18.07 6.66 19.02
CA VAL A 51 16.92 6.00 19.66
C VAL A 51 16.03 7.06 20.34
N GLY A 52 16.63 8.03 21.03
CA GLY A 52 15.93 9.15 21.62
C GLY A 52 15.15 10.00 20.61
N PHE A 53 15.72 10.26 19.42
CA PHE A 53 15.01 10.94 18.34
C PHE A 53 13.81 10.13 17.86
N ILE A 54 13.99 8.83 17.60
CA ILE A 54 12.90 7.92 17.18
C ILE A 54 11.78 7.92 18.22
N ARG A 55 12.13 7.75 19.50
CA ARG A 55 11.17 7.83 20.62
C ARG A 55 10.40 9.15 20.62
N GLY A 56 11.10 10.28 20.46
CA GLY A 56 10.49 11.62 20.44
C GLY A 56 9.58 11.90 19.25
N MET A 57 9.62 11.07 18.20
CA MET A 57 8.72 11.19 17.04
C MET A 57 7.52 10.24 17.10
N ILE A 58 7.44 9.34 18.08
CA ILE A 58 6.32 8.39 18.18
C ILE A 58 5.02 9.16 18.41
N ILE A 59 4.07 9.00 17.48
CA ILE A 59 2.76 9.65 17.50
C ILE A 59 1.63 8.65 17.29
N LEU A 60 1.68 7.53 18.01
CA LEU A 60 0.62 6.53 18.00
C LEU A 60 -0.55 6.95 18.89
N PHE A 61 -1.74 6.45 18.57
CA PHE A 61 -2.94 6.57 19.38
C PHE A 61 -2.69 5.95 20.76
N ASP A 62 -3.00 6.72 21.81
CA ASP A 62 -2.83 6.32 23.21
C ASP A 62 -1.36 6.06 23.64
N TYR A 63 -0.38 6.56 22.87
CA TYR A 63 1.03 6.47 23.27
C TYR A 63 1.34 7.35 24.49
N ASP A 64 1.95 6.72 25.49
CA ASP A 64 2.57 7.39 26.63
C ASP A 64 4.06 7.04 26.68
N ASP A 65 4.90 8.00 27.07
CA ASP A 65 6.35 7.81 27.13
C ASP A 65 6.76 6.70 28.09
N GLU A 66 5.94 6.35 29.09
CA GLU A 66 6.19 5.26 30.03
C GLU A 66 6.00 3.86 29.39
N ASP A 67 5.32 3.76 28.25
CA ASP A 67 5.16 2.50 27.51
C ASP A 67 6.43 2.09 26.73
N PHE A 68 7.33 3.07 26.52
CA PHE A 68 8.60 2.84 25.84
C PHE A 68 9.50 1.92 26.67
N ASN A 69 9.76 0.73 26.14
CA ASN A 69 10.46 -0.34 26.83
C ASN A 69 11.77 -0.73 26.13
N GLU A 70 12.60 -1.51 26.83
CA GLU A 70 13.92 -1.93 26.33
C GLU A 70 13.80 -2.79 25.06
N GLU A 71 12.75 -3.61 24.92
CA GLU A 71 12.57 -4.46 23.73
C GLU A 71 12.40 -3.60 22.47
N VAL A 72 11.62 -2.51 22.56
CA VAL A 72 11.47 -1.52 21.50
C VAL A 72 12.81 -0.82 21.21
N ALA A 73 13.53 -0.38 22.24
CA ALA A 73 14.84 0.27 22.08
C ALA A 73 15.84 -0.63 21.34
N GLU A 74 15.93 -1.90 21.69
CA GLU A 74 16.84 -2.86 21.07
C GLU A 74 16.50 -3.12 19.60
N VAL A 75 15.21 -3.19 19.23
CA VAL A 75 14.81 -3.31 17.82
C VAL A 75 15.15 -2.04 17.03
N ILE A 76 15.01 -0.86 17.64
CA ILE A 76 15.42 0.40 17.00
C ILE A 76 16.94 0.42 16.79
N LYS A 77 17.73 0.03 17.80
CA LYS A 77 19.20 -0.09 17.69
C LYS A 77 19.59 -1.07 16.59
N LEU A 78 18.91 -2.22 16.52
CA LEU A 78 19.13 -3.21 15.46
C LEU A 78 18.81 -2.63 14.08
N TRP A 79 17.69 -1.90 13.94
CA TRP A 79 17.38 -1.21 12.70
C TRP A 79 18.48 -0.22 12.33
N LEU A 80 18.87 0.69 13.23
CA LEU A 80 19.92 1.68 12.97
C LEU A 80 21.23 1.03 12.51
N THR A 81 21.64 -0.07 13.17
CA THR A 81 22.91 -0.77 12.91
C THR A 81 22.91 -1.72 11.72
N ASP A 82 21.77 -2.34 11.38
CA ASP A 82 21.65 -3.24 10.22
C ASP A 82 20.95 -2.55 9.05
N ALA A 83 21.75 -1.89 8.20
CA ALA A 83 21.29 -1.14 7.03
C ALA A 83 20.54 -1.97 5.97
N ASN A 84 20.50 -3.30 6.09
CA ASN A 84 19.78 -4.16 5.16
C ASN A 84 18.26 -4.11 5.33
N ASN A 85 17.77 -3.65 6.48
CA ASN A 85 16.33 -3.56 6.74
C ASN A 85 15.80 -2.15 6.41
N PRO A 86 15.08 -1.92 5.30
CA PRO A 86 14.68 -0.55 4.93
C PRO A 86 13.62 0.04 5.86
N LEU A 87 12.90 -0.80 6.62
CA LEU A 87 11.72 -0.41 7.39
C LEU A 87 11.84 -0.82 8.86
N LEU A 88 11.32 0.05 9.71
CA LEU A 88 11.06 -0.16 11.13
C LEU A 88 9.59 0.18 11.37
N PHE A 89 8.90 -0.69 12.10
CA PHE A 89 7.50 -0.55 12.47
C PHE A 89 7.39 -0.47 13.99
N ILE A 90 6.59 0.48 14.50
CA ILE A 90 6.28 0.63 15.92
C ILE A 90 4.75 0.70 16.06
N PHE A 91 4.18 -0.18 16.88
CA PHE A 91 2.73 -0.36 17.04
C PHE A 91 2.41 -1.00 18.39
N TYR A 92 1.14 -0.99 18.78
CA TYR A 92 0.66 -1.75 19.93
C TYR A 92 0.22 -3.16 19.52
N ASP A 93 0.81 -4.19 20.14
CA ASP A 93 0.27 -5.55 20.13
C ASP A 93 -0.52 -5.76 21.44
N GLY A 94 -1.85 -5.62 21.35
CA GLY A 94 -2.71 -5.49 22.51
C GLY A 94 -2.41 -4.20 23.28
N ASN A 95 -1.88 -4.32 24.50
CA ASN A 95 -1.51 -3.18 25.35
C ASN A 95 0.01 -3.02 25.51
N ARG A 96 0.81 -3.66 24.64
CA ARG A 96 2.27 -3.59 24.69
C ARG A 96 2.80 -2.90 23.44
N LEU A 97 3.50 -1.79 23.65
CA LEU A 97 4.27 -1.14 22.59
C LEU A 97 5.36 -2.10 22.10
N THR A 98 5.36 -2.36 20.80
CA THR A 98 6.20 -3.34 20.13
C THR A 98 6.84 -2.70 18.90
N ALA A 99 8.10 -3.06 18.62
CA ALA A 99 8.78 -2.70 17.40
C ALA A 99 9.14 -3.95 16.59
N SER A 100 9.14 -3.82 15.26
CA SER A 100 9.44 -4.92 14.33
C SER A 100 10.11 -4.40 13.06
N LEU A 101 11.00 -5.21 12.48
CA LEU A 101 11.62 -4.95 11.17
C LEU A 101 10.80 -5.55 10.00
N ALA A 102 9.84 -6.42 10.33
CA ALA A 102 8.88 -6.98 9.38
C ALA A 102 7.48 -6.42 9.65
N PHE A 103 6.64 -6.38 8.61
CA PHE A 103 5.28 -5.89 8.74
C PHE A 103 4.50 -6.71 9.81
N PRO A 104 3.69 -6.09 10.67
CA PRO A 104 2.98 -6.78 11.74
C PRO A 104 2.01 -7.84 11.18
N LEU A 105 1.96 -9.01 11.83
CA LEU A 105 0.98 -10.05 11.52
C LEU A 105 -0.25 -10.00 12.45
N CYS A 106 -0.21 -9.16 13.48
CA CYS A 106 -1.30 -8.91 14.39
C CYS A 106 -2.22 -7.79 13.86
N PRO A 107 -3.49 -7.72 14.28
CA PRO A 107 -4.32 -6.56 14.01
C PRO A 107 -3.73 -5.32 14.70
N VAL A 108 -3.60 -4.22 13.96
CA VAL A 108 -3.11 -2.94 14.47
C VAL A 108 -4.18 -1.88 14.30
N ASN A 109 -4.41 -1.06 15.34
CA ASN A 109 -5.30 0.10 15.26
C ASN A 109 -4.63 1.21 14.46
N ASP A 110 -3.38 1.48 14.80
CA ASP A 110 -2.47 2.33 14.08
C ASP A 110 -1.02 1.84 14.28
N LEU A 111 -0.17 2.29 13.37
CA LEU A 111 1.20 1.84 13.22
C LEU A 111 2.00 3.03 12.74
N MET A 112 3.17 3.26 13.32
CA MET A 112 4.14 4.21 12.82
C MET A 112 5.24 3.43 12.11
N TYR A 113 5.64 3.91 10.93
CA TYR A 113 6.77 3.36 10.20
C TYR A 113 7.87 4.40 10.06
N PHE A 114 9.10 3.90 10.07
CA PHE A 114 10.29 4.64 9.73
C PHE A 114 10.96 3.91 8.57
N MET A 115 11.38 4.67 7.58
CA MET A 115 11.96 4.19 6.34
C MET A 115 13.25 4.96 6.08
N ARG A 116 14.23 4.23 5.59
CA ARG A 116 15.49 4.78 5.08
C ARG A 116 15.67 4.38 3.62
N GLU A 117 16.46 5.17 2.90
CA GLU A 117 16.96 4.79 1.59
C GLU A 117 17.94 3.61 1.71
N GLN A 118 18.17 2.91 0.60
CA GLN A 118 19.13 1.81 0.55
C GLN A 118 20.52 2.33 0.95
N GLU A 119 21.20 1.59 1.83
CA GLU A 119 22.56 1.90 2.31
C GLU A 119 22.70 3.23 3.08
N GLN A 120 21.59 3.87 3.45
CA GLN A 120 21.62 5.15 4.16
C GLN A 120 22.08 4.97 5.62
N LEU A 121 23.10 5.76 6.00
CA LEU A 121 23.67 5.79 7.35
C LEU A 121 23.44 7.17 8.00
N PHE A 122 23.03 7.18 9.26
CA PHE A 122 22.71 8.39 10.02
C PHE A 122 23.94 8.95 10.76
N SER A 123 25.09 9.06 10.08
CA SER A 123 26.36 9.47 10.70
C SER A 123 26.38 10.93 11.16
N ALA A 124 25.51 11.77 10.61
CA ALA A 124 25.35 13.17 10.99
C ALA A 124 24.05 13.33 11.79
N LEU A 125 24.14 13.31 13.12
CA LEU A 125 22.98 13.36 14.03
C LEU A 125 22.08 14.58 13.78
N ASP A 126 22.67 15.71 13.36
CA ASP A 126 21.94 16.95 13.06
C ASP A 126 21.06 16.86 11.81
N ARG A 127 21.33 15.93 10.89
CA ARG A 127 20.57 15.72 9.65
C ARG A 127 19.57 14.59 9.72
N PHE A 128 19.53 13.86 10.84
CA PHE A 128 18.69 12.69 10.98
C PHE A 128 17.23 12.93 10.55
N HIS A 129 16.65 14.07 10.93
CA HIS A 129 15.26 14.42 10.58
C HIS A 129 15.05 14.81 9.11
N ASP A 130 16.10 15.26 8.41
CA ASP A 130 16.05 15.55 6.97
C ASP A 130 16.20 14.27 6.14
N ASP A 131 16.88 13.29 6.72
CA ASP A 131 17.30 12.05 6.07
C ASP A 131 16.27 10.93 6.20
N ILE A 132 15.46 10.92 7.27
CA ILE A 132 14.50 9.85 7.55
C ILE A 132 13.12 10.12 6.94
N LEU A 133 12.52 9.09 6.33
CA LEU A 133 11.12 9.12 5.92
C LEU A 133 10.30 8.37 6.96
N PHE A 134 9.20 8.96 7.42
CA PHE A 134 8.34 8.32 8.42
C PHE A 134 6.88 8.69 8.19
N GLY A 135 5.98 7.92 8.79
CA GLY A 135 4.56 8.20 8.73
C GLY A 135 3.76 7.24 9.60
N THR A 136 2.46 7.49 9.66
CA THR A 136 1.51 6.61 10.35
C THR A 136 0.56 5.95 9.34
N LEU A 137 0.18 4.72 9.65
CA LEU A 137 -0.85 3.94 8.96
C LEU A 137 -1.94 3.63 9.99
N HIS A 138 -3.20 3.75 9.59
CA HIS A 138 -4.32 3.38 10.44
C HIS A 138 -4.94 2.07 9.95
N GLY A 139 -5.62 1.35 10.85
CA GLY A 139 -6.28 0.08 10.57
C GLY A 139 -7.44 0.20 9.57
N ASP A 140 -8.03 1.40 9.42
CA ASP A 140 -8.90 1.74 8.28
C ASP A 140 -8.03 2.04 7.06
N ILE A 141 -7.62 0.98 6.36
CA ILE A 141 -6.64 1.05 5.27
C ILE A 141 -7.22 1.85 4.10
N GLU A 142 -8.42 1.48 3.65
CA GLU A 142 -9.05 2.11 2.49
C GLU A 142 -9.49 3.55 2.76
N GLY A 143 -10.00 3.85 3.95
CA GLY A 143 -10.36 5.21 4.35
C GLY A 143 -9.12 6.10 4.49
N SER A 144 -8.06 5.59 5.13
CA SER A 144 -6.80 6.34 5.26
C SER A 144 -6.16 6.61 3.90
N LEU A 145 -6.14 5.61 3.02
CA LEU A 145 -5.62 5.78 1.67
C LEU A 145 -6.46 6.78 0.86
N LEU A 146 -7.79 6.72 1.00
CA LEU A 146 -8.69 7.66 0.34
C LEU A 146 -8.42 9.10 0.78
N VAL A 147 -8.30 9.34 2.09
CA VAL A 147 -7.99 10.67 2.64
C VAL A 147 -6.62 11.16 2.18
N LEU A 148 -5.60 10.29 2.22
CA LEU A 148 -4.23 10.65 1.80
C LEU A 148 -4.20 11.05 0.32
N LEU A 149 -4.86 10.27 -0.54
CA LEU A 149 -4.91 10.55 -1.97
C LEU A 149 -5.72 11.81 -2.24
N GLU A 150 -6.85 12.01 -1.57
CA GLU A 150 -7.70 13.17 -1.82
C GLU A 150 -7.09 14.48 -1.30
N GLN A 151 -6.52 14.48 -0.10
CA GLN A 151 -6.11 15.71 0.59
C GLN A 151 -4.64 16.07 0.35
N VAL A 152 -3.77 15.09 0.07
CA VAL A 152 -2.33 15.33 -0.12
C VAL A 152 -1.95 15.18 -1.60
N TYR A 153 -2.13 13.99 -2.17
CA TYR A 153 -1.69 13.74 -3.54
C TYR A 153 -2.54 14.44 -4.61
N GLY A 154 -3.85 14.55 -4.41
CA GLY A 154 -4.76 15.21 -5.35
C GLY A 154 -4.35 16.66 -5.66
N PRO A 155 -4.23 17.54 -4.64
CA PRO A 155 -3.74 18.89 -4.82
C PRO A 155 -2.33 18.94 -5.44
N MET A 156 -1.41 18.06 -5.01
CA MET A 156 -0.05 18.01 -5.55
C MET A 156 -0.03 17.66 -7.05
N ILE A 157 -0.85 16.69 -7.49
CA ILE A 157 -1.01 16.30 -8.89
C ILE A 157 -1.59 17.46 -9.72
N LEU A 158 -2.63 18.12 -9.20
CA LEU A 158 -3.30 19.22 -9.92
C LEU A 158 -2.42 20.48 -10.00
N ALA A 159 -1.65 20.78 -8.95
CA ALA A 159 -0.74 21.92 -8.90
C ALA A 159 0.57 21.72 -9.67
N ASN A 160 0.89 20.49 -10.09
CA ASN A 160 2.14 20.21 -10.81
C ASN A 160 2.21 20.97 -12.14
N VAL A 161 3.29 21.73 -12.34
CA VAL A 161 3.57 22.51 -13.56
C VAL A 161 4.71 21.94 -14.41
N ASP A 162 5.43 20.95 -13.88
CA ASP A 162 6.62 20.37 -14.51
C ASP A 162 6.27 19.31 -15.55
N TRP A 163 5.09 18.69 -15.41
CA TRP A 163 4.63 17.66 -16.35
C TRP A 163 4.12 18.25 -17.65
N SER A 164 4.44 17.59 -18.76
CA SER A 164 3.76 17.86 -20.04
C SER A 164 2.25 17.60 -19.93
N GLU A 165 1.46 18.34 -20.72
CA GLU A 165 0.00 18.22 -20.75
C GLU A 165 -0.48 16.77 -20.92
N ASN A 166 0.17 15.99 -21.79
CA ASN A 166 -0.20 14.59 -22.02
C ASN A 166 0.06 13.71 -20.80
N VAL A 167 1.21 13.89 -20.13
CA VAL A 167 1.55 13.14 -18.91
C VAL A 167 0.57 13.50 -17.80
N LYS A 168 0.34 14.80 -17.57
CA LYS A 168 -0.59 15.27 -16.55
C LYS A 168 -2.01 14.77 -16.79
N ALA A 169 -2.49 14.82 -18.03
CA ALA A 169 -3.80 14.27 -18.41
C ALA A 169 -3.92 12.77 -18.12
N ASN A 170 -2.89 11.97 -18.42
CA ASN A 170 -2.90 10.53 -18.16
C ASN A 170 -2.87 10.22 -16.66
N VAL A 171 -2.06 10.94 -15.88
CA VAL A 171 -2.02 10.78 -14.42
C VAL A 171 -3.36 11.15 -13.80
N ILE A 172 -3.96 12.29 -14.16
CA ILE A 172 -5.26 12.70 -13.63
C ILE A 172 -6.34 11.69 -14.00
N ASN A 173 -6.32 11.16 -15.24
CA ASN A 173 -7.28 10.14 -15.65
C ASN A 173 -7.15 8.86 -14.81
N GLY A 174 -5.94 8.36 -14.61
CA GLY A 174 -5.69 7.18 -13.76
C GLY A 174 -6.04 7.44 -12.29
N PHE A 175 -5.70 8.63 -11.78
CA PHE A 175 -6.04 9.06 -10.43
C PHE A 175 -7.55 9.12 -10.22
N ASN A 176 -8.30 9.74 -11.14
CA ASN A 176 -9.75 9.80 -11.05
C ASN A 176 -10.39 8.41 -11.09
N ALA A 177 -9.94 7.52 -11.99
CA ALA A 177 -10.44 6.15 -12.05
C ALA A 177 -10.18 5.39 -10.74
N PHE A 178 -8.99 5.54 -10.16
CA PHE A 178 -8.64 4.91 -8.89
C PHE A 178 -9.43 5.49 -7.72
N MET A 179 -9.62 6.81 -7.67
CA MET A 179 -10.43 7.47 -6.65
C MET A 179 -11.90 7.07 -6.73
N THR A 180 -12.46 6.95 -7.93
CA THR A 180 -13.82 6.40 -8.13
C THR A 180 -13.93 4.99 -7.54
N TYR A 181 -12.98 4.11 -7.87
CA TYR A 181 -12.95 2.73 -7.37
C TYR A 181 -12.78 2.67 -5.85
N LEU A 182 -11.82 3.41 -5.29
CA LEU A 182 -11.50 3.40 -3.86
C LEU A 182 -12.64 3.99 -3.02
N THR A 183 -13.26 5.08 -3.51
CA THR A 183 -14.47 5.66 -2.89
C THR A 183 -15.60 4.62 -2.86
N GLU A 184 -15.86 3.96 -3.99
CA GLU A 184 -16.89 2.93 -4.04
C GLU A 184 -16.59 1.80 -3.06
N LEU A 185 -15.35 1.29 -3.02
CA LEU A 185 -14.94 0.22 -2.12
C LEU A 185 -15.15 0.59 -0.64
N HIS A 186 -14.62 1.74 -0.20
CA HIS A 186 -14.70 2.17 1.21
C HIS A 186 -16.15 2.36 1.67
N TYR A 187 -16.96 3.09 0.89
CA TYR A 187 -18.33 3.35 1.29
C TYR A 187 -19.21 2.09 1.18
N LYS A 188 -18.93 1.20 0.22
CA LYS A 188 -19.65 -0.07 0.09
C LYS A 188 -19.40 -1.00 1.27
N LEU A 189 -18.19 -1.02 1.84
CA LEU A 189 -17.89 -1.74 3.09
C LEU A 189 -18.71 -1.20 4.27
N SER A 190 -19.00 0.11 4.26
CA SER A 190 -19.90 0.77 5.20
C SER A 190 -21.39 0.70 4.82
N GLY A 191 -21.72 0.03 3.70
CA GLY A 191 -23.06 -0.14 3.16
C GLY A 191 -23.64 1.06 2.39
N PHE A 192 -22.88 2.15 2.25
CA PHE A 192 -23.28 3.34 1.52
C PHE A 192 -22.77 3.31 0.07
N THR A 193 -23.40 4.10 -0.80
CA THR A 193 -22.82 4.47 -2.10
C THR A 193 -22.49 5.95 -2.06
N LEU A 194 -21.21 6.28 -2.13
CA LEU A 194 -20.74 7.66 -2.33
C LEU A 194 -20.13 7.80 -3.72
N LEU A 195 -20.50 8.88 -4.42
CA LEU A 195 -19.95 9.21 -5.72
C LEU A 195 -18.71 10.10 -5.55
N TYR A 196 -17.57 9.66 -6.06
CA TYR A 196 -16.34 10.45 -6.10
C TYR A 196 -16.53 11.71 -6.97
N VAL A 197 -16.14 12.88 -6.47
CA VAL A 197 -16.16 14.14 -7.23
C VAL A 197 -14.72 14.61 -7.49
N PRO A 198 -14.28 14.66 -8.77
CA PRO A 198 -12.95 15.18 -9.10
C PRO A 198 -12.79 16.63 -8.71
N ARG A 199 -11.61 16.97 -8.16
CA ARG A 199 -11.23 18.38 -7.90
C ARG A 199 -10.72 19.10 -9.14
N GLU A 200 -10.47 18.39 -10.23
CA GLU A 200 -9.99 18.97 -11.49
C GLU A 200 -10.93 20.08 -11.98
N GLY A 201 -10.39 21.28 -12.20
CA GLY A 201 -11.16 22.44 -12.67
C GLY A 201 -11.97 23.17 -11.60
N SER A 202 -11.90 22.76 -10.33
CA SER A 202 -12.65 23.40 -9.23
C SER A 202 -12.24 24.85 -8.97
N ASP A 203 -10.98 25.18 -9.23
CA ASP A 203 -10.43 26.53 -9.06
C ASP A 203 -10.40 27.35 -10.36
N MET A 204 -11.04 26.86 -11.43
CA MET A 204 -11.04 27.48 -12.75
C MET A 204 -12.37 28.19 -13.04
N GLU A 205 -12.31 29.27 -13.81
CA GLU A 205 -13.52 29.90 -14.33
C GLU A 205 -14.21 28.99 -15.35
N VAL A 206 -15.55 29.02 -15.37
CA VAL A 206 -16.34 28.12 -16.24
C VAL A 206 -15.96 28.27 -17.71
N GLN A 207 -15.61 29.49 -18.16
CA GLN A 207 -15.22 29.69 -19.56
C GLN A 207 -13.90 28.98 -19.91
N GLU A 208 -12.98 28.85 -18.97
CA GLU A 208 -11.68 28.18 -19.18
C GLU A 208 -11.86 26.66 -19.26
N VAL A 209 -12.70 26.11 -18.38
CA VAL A 209 -13.03 24.67 -18.35
C VAL A 209 -13.69 24.24 -19.66
N VAL A 210 -14.65 25.02 -20.16
CA VAL A 210 -15.41 24.69 -21.39
C VAL A 210 -14.52 24.65 -22.64
N ILE A 211 -13.41 25.37 -22.66
CA ILE A 211 -12.46 25.36 -23.78
C ILE A 211 -11.52 24.15 -23.70
N ASN A 212 -11.27 23.61 -22.49
CA ASN A 212 -10.42 22.44 -22.29
C ASN A 212 -11.16 21.12 -22.56
N ARG A 213 -11.23 20.75 -23.84
CA ARG A 213 -11.87 19.48 -24.29
C ARG A 213 -11.27 18.23 -23.64
N SER A 214 -9.98 18.25 -23.28
CA SER A 214 -9.34 17.08 -22.68
C SER A 214 -9.83 16.85 -21.25
N MET A 215 -9.99 17.92 -20.49
CA MET A 215 -10.55 17.92 -19.14
C MET A 215 -12.01 17.51 -19.15
N ILE A 216 -12.82 18.08 -20.05
CA ILE A 216 -14.24 17.71 -20.18
C ILE A 216 -14.39 16.20 -20.39
N LYS A 217 -13.58 15.60 -21.29
CA LYS A 217 -13.62 14.15 -21.51
C LYS A 217 -13.29 13.32 -20.26
N ARG A 218 -12.38 13.79 -19.41
CA ARG A 218 -12.06 13.12 -18.14
C ARG A 218 -13.21 13.24 -17.15
N LEU A 219 -13.82 14.42 -17.04
CA LEU A 219 -15.00 14.62 -16.19
C LEU A 219 -16.21 13.81 -16.69
N GLU A 220 -16.41 13.73 -18.01
CA GLU A 220 -17.43 12.87 -18.64
C GLU A 220 -17.23 11.40 -18.28
N ALA A 221 -15.98 10.91 -18.24
CA ALA A 221 -15.68 9.53 -17.84
C ALA A 221 -16.14 9.25 -16.40
N VAL A 222 -15.87 10.18 -15.47
CA VAL A 222 -16.30 10.05 -14.06
C VAL A 222 -17.83 10.09 -13.94
N VAL A 223 -18.52 10.94 -14.72
CA VAL A 223 -19.99 10.95 -14.75
C VAL A 223 -20.55 9.64 -15.31
N ILE A 224 -19.90 9.03 -16.29
CA ILE A 224 -20.29 7.69 -16.79
C ILE A 224 -20.20 6.67 -15.66
N ASP A 225 -19.11 6.67 -14.88
CA ASP A 225 -18.97 5.79 -13.72
C ASP A 225 -20.08 6.02 -12.69
N TRP A 226 -20.46 7.28 -12.40
CA TRP A 226 -21.60 7.59 -11.54
C TRP A 226 -22.89 6.97 -12.05
N THR A 227 -23.15 7.01 -13.36
CA THR A 227 -24.36 6.37 -13.91
C THR A 227 -24.33 4.85 -13.74
N GLY A 228 -23.14 4.24 -13.81
CA GLY A 228 -22.94 2.82 -13.52
C GLY A 228 -23.23 2.49 -12.06
N GLN A 229 -22.63 3.24 -11.13
CA GLN A 229 -22.81 3.08 -9.69
C GLN A 229 -24.27 3.28 -9.28
N ILE A 230 -24.92 4.35 -9.73
CA ILE A 230 -26.34 4.59 -9.43
C ILE A 230 -27.21 3.43 -9.93
N ARG A 231 -26.96 2.93 -11.15
CA ARG A 231 -27.72 1.76 -11.66
C ARG A 231 -27.45 0.51 -10.82
N ALA A 232 -26.20 0.26 -10.43
CA ALA A 232 -25.83 -0.87 -9.60
C ALA A 232 -26.54 -0.80 -8.25
N THR A 233 -26.48 0.34 -7.54
CA THR A 233 -27.15 0.57 -6.26
C THR A 233 -28.67 0.42 -6.36
N LEU A 234 -29.29 0.91 -7.44
CA LEU A 234 -30.73 0.76 -7.66
C LEU A 234 -31.14 -0.68 -8.05
N SER A 235 -30.24 -1.42 -8.71
CA SER A 235 -30.47 -2.81 -9.13
C SER A 235 -30.07 -3.82 -8.05
N ASP A 236 -29.37 -3.36 -7.01
CA ASP A 236 -28.91 -4.21 -5.92
C ASP A 236 -30.11 -4.72 -5.13
N THR A 237 -30.48 -5.94 -5.51
CA THR A 237 -31.49 -6.78 -4.88
C THR A 237 -30.82 -7.89 -4.07
N GLN A 238 -29.48 -7.90 -4.00
CA GLN A 238 -28.72 -8.81 -3.15
C GLN A 238 -28.66 -8.23 -1.75
N HIS A 239 -29.70 -8.60 -1.01
CA HIS A 239 -29.74 -8.50 0.42
C HIS A 239 -28.47 -9.13 1.01
N PHE A 240 -27.62 -8.35 1.70
CA PHE A 240 -26.96 -8.85 2.91
C PHE A 240 -28.06 -9.01 3.99
N VAL A 241 -29.05 -9.83 3.67
CA VAL A 241 -29.81 -10.55 4.66
C VAL A 241 -28.86 -11.72 4.92
N PRO A 242 -28.18 -11.78 6.08
CA PRO A 242 -27.73 -13.09 6.54
C PRO A 242 -28.93 -14.02 6.35
N ASP A 243 -28.79 -15.21 5.79
CA ASP A 243 -29.90 -16.15 5.48
C ASP A 243 -30.86 -16.44 6.68
N ASP A 244 -30.54 -15.87 7.83
CA ASP A 244 -31.22 -15.82 9.10
C ASP A 244 -31.76 -14.39 9.41
N LEU A 245 -32.81 -13.92 8.71
CA LEU A 245 -33.78 -12.98 9.33
C LEU A 245 -34.57 -13.79 10.38
N VAL A 246 -33.93 -14.13 11.49
CA VAL A 246 -34.50 -15.03 12.50
C VAL A 246 -35.63 -14.34 13.26
N CYS A 247 -35.65 -12.99 13.32
CA CYS A 247 -36.65 -12.27 14.09
C CYS A 247 -37.13 -10.93 13.49
N PRO A 248 -38.35 -10.48 13.84
CA PRO A 248 -38.95 -9.25 13.32
C PRO A 248 -38.15 -7.95 13.58
N SER A 249 -37.25 -7.92 14.56
CA SER A 249 -36.38 -6.76 14.78
C SER A 249 -35.30 -6.62 13.72
N ASP A 250 -34.88 -7.73 13.11
CA ASP A 250 -33.91 -7.73 12.01
C ASP A 250 -34.56 -7.13 10.76
N GLU A 251 -35.83 -7.50 10.49
CA GLU A 251 -36.65 -6.88 9.44
C GLU A 251 -36.86 -5.38 9.70
N TYR A 252 -37.21 -4.98 10.94
CA TYR A 252 -37.39 -3.56 11.28
C TYR A 252 -36.10 -2.76 11.03
N SER A 253 -34.95 -3.28 11.48
CA SER A 253 -33.64 -2.64 11.30
C SER A 253 -33.26 -2.56 9.83
N PHE A 254 -33.54 -3.63 9.08
CA PHE A 254 -33.38 -3.68 7.62
C PHE A 254 -34.23 -2.61 6.91
N TRP A 255 -35.50 -2.45 7.27
CA TRP A 255 -36.36 -1.42 6.67
C TRP A 255 -35.99 0.00 7.11
N LEU A 256 -35.47 0.17 8.33
CA LEU A 256 -34.96 1.46 8.80
C LEU A 256 -33.71 1.87 8.02
N TYR A 257 -32.80 0.93 7.75
CA TYR A 257 -31.59 1.16 6.94
C TYR A 257 -31.90 1.60 5.50
N ARG A 258 -33.03 1.15 4.94
CA ARG A 258 -33.44 1.45 3.56
C ARG A 258 -34.16 2.80 3.40
N ARG A 259 -34.58 3.44 4.50
CA ARG A 259 -35.38 4.68 4.47
C ARG A 259 -34.49 5.91 4.48
#